data_AF-A0A1V6IXQ0-F1
#
_entry.id   AF-A0A1V6IXQ0-F1
#
_cell.length_a   1.000
_cell.length_b   1.000
_cell.length_c   1.000
_cell.angle_alpha   90.00
_cell.angle_beta   90.00
_cell.angle_gamma   90.00
#
_symmetry.space_group_name_H-M   'P 1'
#
loop_
_entity.id
_entity.type
_entity.pdbx_description
1 polymer ?
#
loop_
_entity_poly.entity_id
_entity_poly.type
_entity_poly.pdbx_seq_one_letter_code
_entity_poly.pdbx_strand_id
1 'polypeptide(L)'
;MAAKFTIKCNSRDYFRYLLELLRVFNPFKKLDNRTLEVFAEMLYYYNECPSDDDEEKIKYISQNVTNICKRLNISKSSFYNKINILRKAGLINYKNPAKQYRFKLEPLVVFEFTFNNDTVRS
;
A
#
# COMPACT_ATOMS: atom_id res chain seq x y z
N MET A 1 -28.22 1.44 -10.58
CA MET A 1 -27.19 1.10 -11.57
C MET A 1 -25.83 1.22 -10.88
N ALA A 2 -25.07 0.14 -10.73
CA ALA A 2 -23.76 0.21 -10.09
C ALA A 2 -22.74 0.80 -11.06
N ALA A 3 -21.98 1.81 -10.64
CA ALA A 3 -20.88 2.34 -11.43
C ALA A 3 -19.73 1.31 -11.46
N LYS A 4 -19.30 0.90 -12.66
CA LYS A 4 -18.18 -0.03 -12.86
C LYS A 4 -17.03 0.69 -13.54
N PHE A 5 -15.88 0.73 -12.88
CA PHE A 5 -14.64 1.28 -13.43
C PHE A 5 -13.65 0.15 -13.67
N THR A 6 -12.92 0.19 -14.79
CA THR A 6 -11.87 -0.80 -15.10
C THR A 6 -10.57 -0.07 -15.38
N ILE A 7 -9.58 -0.32 -14.53
CA ILE A 7 -8.24 0.28 -14.65
C ILE A 7 -7.28 -0.85 -15.01
N LYS A 8 -6.70 -0.80 -16.21
CA LYS A 8 -5.63 -1.73 -16.59
C LYS A 8 -4.36 -1.33 -15.85
N CYS A 9 -3.74 -2.26 -15.14
CA CYS A 9 -2.50 -2.04 -14.42
C CYS A 9 -1.64 -3.31 -14.42
N ASN A 10 -0.33 -3.16 -14.24
CA ASN A 10 0.56 -4.29 -13.95
C ASN A 10 0.58 -4.56 -12.43
N SER A 11 1.17 -5.69 -12.01
CA SER A 11 1.22 -6.11 -10.60
C SER A 11 1.85 -5.08 -9.66
N ARG A 12 2.71 -4.23 -10.20
CA ARG A 12 3.50 -3.24 -9.47
C ARG A 12 2.76 -1.90 -9.33
N ASP A 13 1.99 -1.51 -10.34
CA ASP A 13 1.10 -0.34 -10.31
C ASP A 13 -0.19 -0.60 -9.52
N TYR A 14 -0.59 -1.86 -9.38
CA TYR A 14 -1.76 -2.29 -8.63
C TYR A 14 -1.83 -1.66 -7.23
N PHE A 15 -0.78 -1.81 -6.42
CA PHE A 15 -0.76 -1.29 -5.05
C PHE A 15 -0.77 0.23 -5.01
N ARG A 16 -0.17 0.90 -6.00
CA ARG A 16 -0.23 2.36 -6.09
C ARG A 16 -1.67 2.81 -6.30
N TYR A 17 -2.39 2.21 -7.25
CA TYR A 17 -3.78 2.58 -7.53
C TYR A 17 -4.71 2.22 -6.37
N LEU A 18 -4.51 1.06 -5.74
CA LEU A 18 -5.23 0.70 -4.53
C LEU A 18 -5.05 1.74 -3.43
N LEU A 19 -3.81 2.19 -3.18
CA LEU A 19 -3.53 3.19 -2.16
C LEU A 19 -4.07 4.59 -2.49
N GLU A 20 -4.10 4.98 -3.77
CA GLU A 20 -4.76 6.23 -4.19
C GLU A 20 -6.27 6.18 -3.93
N LEU A 21 -6.92 5.03 -4.12
CA LEU A 21 -8.33 4.86 -3.76
C LEU A 21 -8.54 4.93 -2.24
N LEU A 22 -7.63 4.34 -1.47
CA LEU A 22 -7.68 4.37 -0.01
C LEU A 22 -7.30 5.72 0.60
N ARG A 23 -6.75 6.65 -0.20
CA ARG A 23 -6.25 7.95 0.24
C ARG A 23 -7.30 8.84 0.89
N VAL A 24 -8.58 8.60 0.64
CA VAL A 24 -9.67 9.35 1.29
C VAL A 24 -9.87 8.95 2.76
N PHE A 25 -9.34 7.78 3.17
CA PHE A 25 -9.48 7.22 4.51
C PHE A 25 -8.23 7.39 5.37
N ASN A 26 -8.40 7.41 6.69
CA ASN A 26 -7.26 7.29 7.61
C ASN A 26 -6.72 5.84 7.62
N PRO A 27 -5.40 5.62 7.79
CA PRO A 27 -4.37 6.63 7.97
C PRO A 27 -3.79 7.21 6.66
N PHE A 28 -4.17 6.67 5.49
CA PHE A 28 -3.61 7.03 4.18
C PHE A 28 -3.74 8.50 3.81
N LYS A 29 -4.85 9.14 4.20
CA LYS A 29 -5.12 10.57 3.96
C LYS A 29 -4.00 11.50 4.44
N LYS A 30 -3.28 11.11 5.49
CA LYS A 30 -2.23 11.92 6.12
C LYS A 30 -0.85 11.74 5.49
N LEU A 31 -0.71 10.82 4.53
CA LEU A 31 0.57 10.52 3.92
C LEU A 31 0.81 11.38 2.67
N ASP A 32 2.06 11.83 2.51
CA ASP A 32 2.51 12.42 1.26
C ASP A 32 2.62 11.36 0.14
N ASN A 33 2.57 11.81 -1.12
CA ASN A 33 2.65 10.94 -2.30
C ASN A 33 3.86 10.01 -2.26
N ARG A 34 5.03 10.54 -1.88
CA ARG A 34 6.28 9.76 -1.88
C ARG A 34 6.26 8.69 -0.79
N THR A 35 5.59 8.94 0.33
CA THR A 35 5.42 7.97 1.41
C THR A 35 4.44 6.88 1.01
N LEU A 36 3.36 7.22 0.29
CA LEU A 36 2.46 6.23 -0.33
C LEU A 36 3.18 5.39 -1.39
N GLU A 37 4.03 5.99 -2.24
CA GLU A 37 4.83 5.27 -3.23
C GLU A 37 5.79 4.26 -2.58
N VAL A 38 6.47 4.65 -1.49
CA VAL A 38 7.30 3.71 -0.73
C VAL A 38 6.46 2.57 -0.16
N PHE A 39 5.25 2.86 0.33
CA PHE A 39 4.39 1.82 0.85
C PHE A 39 3.89 0.86 -0.24
N ALA A 40 3.51 1.38 -1.41
CA ALA A 40 3.13 0.58 -2.57
C ALA A 40 4.25 -0.39 -2.99
N GLU A 41 5.49 0.09 -2.98
CA GLU A 41 6.67 -0.73 -3.27
C GLU A 41 6.88 -1.83 -2.24
N MET A 42 6.74 -1.52 -0.96
CA MET A 42 6.84 -2.52 0.09
C MET A 42 5.76 -3.60 -0.07
N LEU A 43 4.53 -3.23 -0.40
CA LEU A 43 3.43 -4.17 -0.66
C LEU A 43 3.70 -5.06 -1.87
N TYR A 44 4.27 -4.48 -2.94
CA TYR A 44 4.69 -5.24 -4.11
C TYR A 44 5.76 -6.28 -3.75
N TYR A 45 6.86 -5.87 -3.13
CA TYR A 45 7.92 -6.82 -2.72
C TYR A 45 7.44 -7.81 -1.65
N TYR A 46 6.48 -7.44 -0.80
CA TYR A 46 5.84 -8.35 0.14
C TYR A 46 5.07 -9.48 -0.56
N ASN A 47 4.39 -9.16 -1.67
CA ASN A 47 3.62 -10.14 -2.45
C ASN A 47 4.48 -10.94 -3.44
N GLU A 48 5.60 -10.39 -3.91
CA GLU A 48 6.52 -11.10 -4.80
C GLU A 48 7.40 -12.10 -4.07
N CYS A 49 7.52 -11.99 -2.75
CA CYS A 49 8.27 -12.96 -1.96
C CYS A 49 7.54 -14.33 -1.99
N PRO A 50 8.19 -15.42 -2.44
CA PRO A 50 7.56 -16.72 -2.59
C PRO A 50 7.29 -17.42 -1.25
N SER A 51 7.90 -16.94 -0.16
CA SER A 51 7.70 -17.49 1.18
C SER A 51 6.46 -16.89 1.83
N ASP A 52 5.77 -17.66 2.66
CA ASP A 52 4.71 -17.15 3.54
C ASP A 52 5.23 -16.66 4.90
N ASP A 53 6.51 -16.90 5.20
CA ASP A 53 7.12 -16.47 6.45
C ASP A 53 7.36 -14.96 6.48
N ASP A 54 6.93 -14.33 7.58
CA ASP A 54 7.01 -12.88 7.73
C ASP A 54 8.46 -12.38 7.86
N GLU A 55 9.37 -13.16 8.45
CA GLU A 55 10.78 -12.78 8.57
C GLU A 55 11.48 -12.83 7.21
N GLU A 56 11.21 -13.87 6.42
CA GLU A 56 11.69 -13.99 5.05
C GLU A 56 11.15 -12.87 4.16
N LYS A 57 9.87 -12.48 4.29
CA LYS A 57 9.31 -11.32 3.58
C LYS A 57 9.99 -10.01 3.96
N ILE A 58 10.25 -9.79 5.25
CA ILE A 58 10.98 -8.60 5.73
C ILE A 58 12.41 -8.57 5.16
N LYS A 59 13.08 -9.72 5.13
CA LYS A 59 14.42 -9.87 4.56
C LYS A 59 14.40 -9.59 3.06
N TYR A 60 13.41 -10.10 2.34
CA TYR A 60 13.24 -9.89 0.91
C TYR A 60 13.04 -8.41 0.55
N ILE A 61 12.19 -7.69 1.30
CA ILE A 61 12.03 -6.24 1.15
C ILE A 61 13.36 -5.53 1.44
N SER A 62 14.07 -5.94 2.50
CA SER A 62 15.35 -5.34 2.90
C SER A 62 16.44 -5.50 1.84
N GLN A 63 16.52 -6.65 1.18
CA GLN A 63 17.44 -6.92 0.07
C GLN A 63 17.12 -6.06 -1.16
N ASN A 64 15.85 -5.69 -1.34
CA ASN A 64 15.39 -4.90 -2.49
C ASN A 64 15.34 -3.38 -2.25
N VAL A 65 15.75 -2.87 -1.08
CA VAL A 65 15.74 -1.43 -0.78
C VAL A 65 16.48 -0.59 -1.83
N THR A 66 17.61 -1.08 -2.34
CA THR A 66 18.38 -0.38 -3.38
C THR A 66 17.56 -0.24 -4.69
N ASN A 67 16.80 -1.28 -5.05
CA ASN A 67 15.95 -1.27 -6.24
C ASN A 67 14.77 -0.30 -6.07
N ILE A 68 14.14 -0.32 -4.89
CA ILE A 68 13.07 0.63 -4.52
C ILE A 68 13.58 2.07 -4.60
N CYS A 69 14.73 2.35 -3.98
CA CYS A 69 15.33 3.69 -3.97
C CYS A 69 15.65 4.19 -5.39
N LYS A 70 16.26 3.34 -6.22
CA LYS A 70 16.57 3.66 -7.62
C LYS A 70 15.32 4.00 -8.42
N ARG A 71 14.27 3.17 -8.31
CA ARG A 71 13.02 3.37 -9.04
C ARG A 71 12.30 4.64 -8.61
N LEU A 72 12.19 4.88 -7.31
CA LEU A 72 11.53 6.06 -6.77
C LEU A 72 12.39 7.34 -6.88
N ASN A 73 13.65 7.21 -7.33
CA ASN A 73 14.64 8.28 -7.36
C ASN A 73 14.78 8.99 -6.00
N ILE A 74 14.97 8.19 -4.94
CA ILE A 74 15.16 8.68 -3.56
C ILE A 74 16.44 8.12 -2.96
N SER A 75 17.01 8.85 -2.00
CA SER A 75 18.13 8.35 -1.20
C SER A 75 17.66 7.28 -0.19
N LYS A 76 18.59 6.42 0.26
CA LYS A 76 18.31 5.46 1.34
C LYS A 76 17.85 6.16 2.62
N SER A 77 18.41 7.33 2.95
CA SER A 77 17.99 8.11 4.12
C SER A 77 16.54 8.57 3.99
N SER A 78 16.14 9.05 2.80
CA SER A 78 14.75 9.42 2.52
C SER A 78 13.82 8.21 2.63
N PHE A 79 14.23 7.04 2.10
CA PHE A 79 13.49 5.80 2.26
C PHE A 79 13.26 5.45 3.74
N TYR A 80 14.31 5.45 4.57
CA TYR A 80 14.16 5.13 6.01
C TYR A 80 13.33 6.16 6.78
N ASN A 81 13.39 7.44 6.41
CA ASN A 81 12.49 8.45 6.95
C ASN A 81 11.03 8.11 6.65
N LYS A 82 10.73 7.67 5.43
CA LYS A 82 9.39 7.23 5.02
C LYS A 82 8.93 5.98 5.74
N ILE A 83 9.81 5.00 5.93
CA ILE A 83 9.56 3.83 6.79
C ILE A 83 9.14 4.27 8.21
N ASN A 84 9.83 5.25 8.80
CA ASN A 84 9.46 5.74 10.13
C ASN A 84 8.09 6.43 10.14
N ILE A 85 7.74 7.18 9.08
CA ILE A 85 6.40 7.78 8.94
C ILE A 85 5.32 6.68 8.85
N LEU A 86 5.54 5.67 8.01
CA LEU A 86 4.62 4.54 7.85
C LEU A 86 4.43 3.77 9.17
N ARG A 87 5.49 3.61 9.96
CA ARG A 87 5.41 2.98 11.29
C ARG A 87 4.57 3.80 12.25
N LYS A 88 4.80 5.12 12.31
CA LYS A 88 3.98 6.04 13.15
C LYS A 88 2.52 6.06 12.74
N ALA A 89 2.22 5.85 11.46
CA ALA A 89 0.87 5.72 10.94
C ALA A 89 0.22 4.35 11.22
N GLY A 90 0.94 3.39 11.81
CA GLY A 90 0.46 2.04 12.08
C GLY A 90 0.29 1.17 10.83
N LEU A 91 0.86 1.59 9.69
CA LEU A 91 0.75 0.87 8.42
C LEU A 91 1.75 -0.29 8.32
N ILE A 92 2.87 -0.18 9.03
CA ILE A 92 3.92 -1.21 9.07
C ILE A 92 4.40 -1.42 10.51
N ASN A 93 4.78 -2.67 10.80
CA ASN A 93 5.56 -3.05 11.98
C ASN A 93 6.98 -3.38 11.51
N TYR A 94 7.96 -2.60 11.97
CA TYR A 94 9.34 -2.61 11.44
C TYR A 94 9.42 -2.28 9.94
N LYS A 95 9.42 -3.30 9.09
CA LYS A 95 9.38 -3.23 7.62
C LYS A 95 8.32 -4.17 7.02
N ASN A 96 7.46 -4.73 7.86
CA ASN A 96 6.39 -5.63 7.45
C ASN A 96 5.07 -4.84 7.41
N PRO A 97 4.27 -4.89 6.34
CA PRO A 97 2.89 -4.41 6.38
C PRO A 97 2.13 -4.97 7.60
N ALA A 98 1.45 -4.09 8.32
CA ALA A 98 0.59 -4.54 9.42
C ALA A 98 -0.51 -5.45 8.86
N LYS A 99 -0.98 -6.41 9.67
CA LYS A 99 -1.84 -7.52 9.20
C LYS A 99 -3.04 -7.06 8.37
N GLN A 100 -3.71 -5.99 8.81
CA GLN A 100 -4.87 -5.41 8.13
C GLN A 100 -4.56 -4.71 6.79
N TYR A 101 -3.28 -4.45 6.49
CA TYR A 101 -2.82 -3.82 5.25
C TYR A 101 -1.96 -4.75 4.40
N ARG A 102 -1.94 -6.06 4.69
CA ARG A 102 -1.31 -7.09 3.85
C ARG A 102 -2.19 -7.41 2.65
N PHE A 103 -2.44 -6.39 1.83
CA PHE A 103 -3.26 -6.53 0.63
C PHE A 103 -2.66 -7.58 -0.30
N LYS A 104 -3.52 -8.44 -0.83
CA LYS A 104 -3.16 -9.41 -1.86
C LYS A 104 -3.26 -8.77 -3.24
N LEU A 105 -2.41 -9.24 -4.13
CA LEU A 105 -2.56 -8.96 -5.55
C LEU A 105 -3.77 -9.74 -6.07
N GLU A 106 -4.86 -9.04 -6.39
CA GLU A 106 -6.08 -9.64 -6.89
C GLU A 106 -6.35 -9.18 -8.33
N PRO A 107 -6.91 -10.03 -9.20
CA PRO A 107 -7.26 -9.64 -10.57
C PRO A 107 -8.41 -8.62 -10.62
N LEU A 108 -9.19 -8.50 -9.55
CA LEU A 108 -10.32 -7.59 -9.43
C LEU A 108 -10.42 -7.03 -8.00
N VAL A 109 -10.56 -5.71 -7.89
CA VAL A 109 -10.89 -5.02 -6.63
C VAL A 109 -12.32 -4.50 -6.72
N VAL A 110 -13.17 -4.88 -5.77
CA VAL A 110 -14.55 -4.42 -5.68
C VAL A 110 -14.68 -3.48 -4.48
N PHE A 111 -15.24 -2.29 -4.72
CA PHE A 111 -15.61 -1.35 -3.67
C PHE A 111 -17.13 -1.34 -3.55
N GLU A 112 -17.62 -1.68 -2.37
CA GLU A 112 -19.04 -1.63 -2.04
C GLU A 112 -19.29 -0.50 -1.05
N PHE A 113 -20.28 0.34 -1.37
CA PHE A 113 -20.72 1.44 -0.50
C PHE A 113 -22.09 1.06 0.05
N THR A 114 -22.17 0.91 1.37
CA THR A 114 -23.44 0.71 2.07
C THR A 114 -23.90 2.03 2.66
N PHE A 115 -25.15 2.41 2.36
CA PHE A 115 -25.79 3.58 2.94
C PHE A 115 -26.82 3.10 3.95
N ASN A 116 -26.75 3.60 5.19
CA ASN A 116 -27.86 3.44 6.13
C ASN A 116 -28.88 4.53 5.79
N ASN A 117 -30.10 4.14 5.40
CA ASN A 117 -31.16 5.05 4.95
C ASN A 117 -31.66 6.03 6.03
N ASP A 118 -31.19 5.93 7.28
CA ASP A 118 -31.67 6.74 8.41
C ASP A 118 -31.22 8.22 8.38
N THR A 119 -30.39 8.63 7.42
CA THR A 119 -29.87 10.01 7.32
C THR A 119 -30.35 10.81 6.11
N VAL A 120 -31.29 10.30 5.30
CA VAL A 120 -32.02 11.15 4.35
C VAL A 120 -33.16 11.85 5.10
N ARG A 121 -32.82 12.77 6.01
CA ARG A 121 -33.77 13.77 6.49
C ARG A 121 -33.78 14.92 5.49
N SER A 122 -34.86 14.97 4.72
CA SER A 122 -35.32 16.10 3.92
C SER A 122 -35.37 17.39 4.73
#